data_AF-I3T6P2-F1
#
_entry.id   AF-I3T6P2-F1
#
_cell.length_a   1.000
_cell.length_b   1.000
_cell.length_c   1.000
_cell.angle_alpha   90.00
_cell.angle_beta   90.00
_cell.angle_gamma   90.00
#
_symmetry.space_group_name_H-M   'P 1'
#
loop_
_entity.id
_entity.type
_entity.pdbx_description
1 polymer ?
#
loop_
_entity_poly.entity_id
_entity_poly.type
_entity_poly.pdbx_seq_one_letter_code
_entity_poly.pdbx_strand_id
1 'polypeptide(L)' 'MVLNVGTEGNIIRKFGDNEGKVISFVTSAVEFEDHLYLGSLNSDFVGKLPLPSAE' A
#
# COMPACT_ATOMS: atom_id res chain seq x y z
N MET A 1 -3.27 5.83 -2.59
CA MET A 1 -1.85 6.06 -2.23
C MET A 1 -1.64 5.54 -0.82
N VAL A 2 -0.49 4.92 -0.55
CA VAL A 2 -0.03 4.46 0.76
C VAL A 2 1.37 5.00 0.99
N LEU A 3 1.63 5.49 2.20
CA LEU A 3 2.92 6.03 2.61
C LEU A 3 3.46 5.18 3.75
N ASN A 4 4.70 4.72 3.62
CA ASN A 4 5.44 4.14 4.73
C ASN A 4 6.26 5.29 5.35
N VAL A 5 6.03 5.55 6.64
CA VAL A 5 6.57 6.68 7.37
C VAL A 5 7.44 6.16 8.52
N GLY A 6 8.65 6.71 8.65
CA GLY A 6 9.58 6.36 9.71
C GLY A 6 9.15 6.89 11.07
N THR A 7 9.84 6.45 12.12
CA THR A 7 9.61 6.91 13.49
C THR A 7 9.78 8.42 13.64
N GLU A 8 10.64 9.02 12.81
CA GLU A 8 10.92 10.46 12.78
C GLU A 8 9.94 11.25 11.89
N GLY A 9 8.87 10.60 11.38
CA GLY A 9 7.88 11.25 10.52
C GLY A 9 8.34 11.49 9.08
N ASN A 10 9.54 11.04 8.70
CA ASN A 10 10.03 11.09 7.34
C ASN A 10 9.36 10.01 6.47
N ILE A 11 9.03 10.33 5.22
CA ILE A 11 8.49 9.35 4.28
C ILE A 11 9.63 8.45 3.79
N ILE A 12 9.53 7.15 4.06
CA ILE A 12 10.54 6.14 3.67
C ILE A 12 10.18 5.56 2.30
N ARG A 13 8.89 5.25 2.06
CA ARG A 13 8.42 4.69 0.79
C ARG A 13 7.04 5.23 0.43
N LYS A 14 6.76 5.32 -0.88
CA LYS A 14 5.46 5.69 -1.42
C LYS A 14 4.99 4.60 -2.37
N PHE A 15 3.79 4.07 -2.12
CA PHE A 15 3.13 3.12 -2.99
C PHE A 15 1.84 3.74 -3.51
N GLY A 16 1.63 3.72 -4.82
CA GLY A 16 0.45 4.31 -5.39
C GLY A 16 0.26 3.90 -6.83
N ASP A 17 -0.98 3.64 -7.18
CA ASP A 17 -1.43 3.71 -8.56
C ASP A 17 -1.75 5.18 -8.83
N ASN A 18 -0.80 5.91 -9.43
CA ASN A 18 -0.94 7.34 -9.71
C ASN A 18 -2.13 7.64 -10.65
N GLU A 19 -2.60 6.64 -11.41
CA GLU A 19 -3.76 6.77 -12.28
C GLU A 19 -5.04 6.18 -11.66
N GLY A 20 -4.94 5.52 -10.50
CA GLY A 20 -6.09 4.95 -9.77
C GLY A 20 -6.88 3.90 -10.54
N LYS A 21 -6.26 3.25 -11.53
CA LYS A 21 -6.86 2.27 -12.44
C LYS A 21 -7.17 0.93 -11.79
N VAL A 22 -6.39 0.53 -10.79
CA VAL A 22 -6.47 -0.80 -10.17
C VAL A 22 -7.29 -0.75 -8.89
N ILE A 23 -6.89 0.06 -7.90
CA ILE A 23 -7.64 0.24 -6.65
C ILE A 23 -7.87 1.73 -6.41
N SER A 24 -9.14 2.14 -6.54
CA SER A 24 -9.53 3.51 -6.22
C SER A 24 -9.74 3.65 -4.71
N PHE A 25 -9.23 4.73 -4.13
CA PHE A 25 -9.47 5.11 -2.73
C PHE A 25 -9.13 4.03 -1.69
N VAL A 26 -7.83 3.82 -1.44
CA VAL A 26 -7.33 2.92 -0.39
C VAL A 26 -7.69 3.47 1.00
N THR A 27 -8.31 2.66 1.84
CA THR A 27 -8.71 3.01 3.21
C THR A 27 -7.86 2.32 4.28
N SER A 28 -7.22 1.21 3.96
CA SER A 28 -6.32 0.50 4.86
C SER A 28 -5.16 -0.14 4.12
N ALA A 29 -4.03 -0.28 4.81
CA ALA A 29 -2.84 -0.94 4.30
C ALA A 29 -2.14 -1.71 5.42
N VAL A 30 -1.75 -2.96 5.16
CA VAL A 30 -1.08 -3.83 6.15
C VAL A 30 0.07 -4.58 5.48
N GLU A 31 1.27 -4.49 6.06
CA GLU A 31 2.42 -5.30 5.65
C GLU A 31 2.36 -6.67 6.39
N PHE A 32 2.37 -7.78 5.66
CA PHE A 32 2.38 -9.14 6.20
C PHE A 32 2.98 -10.12 5.18
N GLU A 33 3.85 -11.04 5.64
CA GLU A 33 4.50 -12.07 4.79
C GLU A 33 5.03 -11.52 3.45
N ASP A 34 5.90 -10.51 3.49
CA ASP A 34 6.52 -9.87 2.30
C ASP A 34 5.53 -9.24 1.29
N HIS A 35 4.30 -8.99 1.72
CA HIS A 35 3.28 -8.34 0.91
C HIS A 35 2.66 -7.17 1.64
N LEU A 36 2.28 -6.16 0.86
CA LEU A 36 1.41 -5.07 1.27
C LEU A 36 -0.01 -5.38 0.81
N TYR A 37 -0.90 -5.58 1.77
CA TYR A 37 -2.33 -5.77 1.54
C TYR A 37 -3.05 -4.43 1.60
N LEU A 38 -3.94 -4.20 0.65
CA LEU A 38 -4.65 -2.93 0.47
C LEU A 38 -6.16 -3.16 0.55
N GLY A 39 -6.82 -2.46 1.46
CA GLY A 39 -8.28 -2.42 1.57
C GLY A 39 -8.83 -1.17 0.90
N SER A 40 -9.99 -1.32 0.24
CA SER A 40 -10.80 -0.21 -0.26
C SER A 40 -12.26 -0.49 0.05
N LEU A 41 -13.03 0.56 0.34
CA LEU A 41 -14.49 0.46 0.44
C LEU A 41 -15.18 0.47 -0.93
N ASN A 42 -14.44 0.82 -1.99
CA ASN A 42 -14.94 0.92 -3.36
C ASN A 42 -14.57 -0.31 -4.21
N SER A 43 -14.04 -1.38 -3.59
CA SER A 43 -13.61 -2.58 -4.28
C SER A 43 -14.10 -3.82 -3.54
N ASP A 44 -14.43 -4.86 -4.30
CA ASP A 44 -14.87 -6.17 -3.81
C ASP A 44 -13.72 -7.19 -3.67
N PHE A 45 -12.48 -6.73 -3.87
CA PHE A 45 -11.27 -7.50 -3.73
C PHE A 45 -10.26 -6.82 -2.78
N VAL A 46 -9.31 -7.60 -2.27
CA VAL A 46 -8.17 -7.10 -1.51
C VAL A 46 -6.96 -6.97 -2.43
N GLY A 47 -6.37 -5.78 -2.49
CA GLY A 47 -5.13 -5.57 -3.25
C GLY A 47 -3.97 -6.28 -2.56
N LYS A 48 -3.12 -6.97 -3.33
CA LYS A 48 -1.91 -7.64 -2.83
C LYS A 48 -0.72 -7.19 -3.66
N LEU A 49 0.21 -6.48 -3.04
CA LEU A 49 1.42 -5.97 -3.67
C LEU A 49 2.65 -6.67 -3.07
N PRO A 50 3.49 -7.35 -3.85
CA PRO A 50 4.75 -7.89 -3.34
C PRO A 50 5.67 -6.73 -2.93
N LEU A 51 6.22 -6.82 -1.73
CA LEU A 51 7.26 -5.90 -1.29
C LEU A 51 8.61 -6.47 -1.72
N PRO A 52 9.49 -5.66 -2.34
CA PRO A 52 10.87 -6.09 -2.51
C PRO A 52 11.46 -6.37 -1.13
N SER A 53 12.05 -7.55 -0.96
CA SER A 53 12.83 -7.89 0.23
C SER A 53 13.89 -6.81 0.46
N ALA A 54 14.02 -6.36 1.70
CA ALA A 54 15.09 -5.44 2.06
C ALA A 54 16.44 -6.17 1.85
N GLU A 55 17.19 -5.75 0.82
CA GLU A 55 18.64 -6.01 0.75
C GLU A 55 19.38 -5.08 1.72
#